data_AF-A0A6L8LNJ8-F1
#
_entry.id   AF-A0A6L8LNJ8-F1
#
_cell.length_a   1.000
_cell.length_b   1.000
_cell.length_c   1.000
_cell.angle_alpha   90.00
_cell.angle_beta   90.00
_cell.angle_gamma   90.00
#
_symmetry.space_group_name_H-M   'P 1'
#
loop_
_entity.id
_entity.type
_entity.pdbx_description
1 polymer ?
#
loop_
_entity_poly.entity_id
_entity_poly.type
_entity_poly.pdbx_seq_one_letter_code
_entity_poly.pdbx_strand_id
1 'polypeptide(L)'
;MFQLLVLFGIGLIGALVLDLFSDNEANDTVERDDPNFDTGDTPSNPDLTHLEDGIFMGTEGDDDLSTAPDDPQSMLTTSVSLDDQVNDESETVSGLEGDDEIEIGNNDHASGGPGSDMFVVNYSFDSGLGAAVIEDFEPDHETIVLQIGGAPSNALPDHETFNLTDDIEVEESEETGTTILVEGEAACELPEVTGLTVVWTDNEVSPNHIIDSNRTFFNLDGSMFTGSRDDIDVVVYRFYNYSS
;
A
#
# COMPACT_ATOMS: atom_id res chain seq x y z
N MET A 1 -27.86 -58.75 18.84
CA MET A 1 -29.30 -58.82 19.16
C MET A 1 -29.83 -57.40 19.08
N PHE A 2 -30.58 -57.10 18.00
CA PHE A 2 -31.48 -55.94 17.73
C PHE A 2 -31.01 -54.51 18.11
N GLN A 3 -31.12 -53.44 17.31
CA GLN A 3 -31.91 -53.20 16.11
C GLN A 3 -31.41 -51.91 15.42
N LEU A 4 -31.37 -51.98 14.10
CA LEU A 4 -31.29 -50.90 13.13
C LEU A 4 -32.51 -49.98 13.26
N LEU A 5 -32.34 -48.65 13.22
CA LEU A 5 -33.42 -47.75 12.81
C LEU A 5 -32.89 -46.53 12.05
N VAL A 6 -33.07 -46.62 10.74
CA VAL A 6 -32.99 -45.58 9.73
C VAL A 6 -34.18 -44.64 9.90
N LEU A 7 -33.97 -43.33 9.86
CA LEU A 7 -35.05 -42.39 9.56
C LEU A 7 -34.54 -41.28 8.63
N PHE A 8 -34.95 -41.42 7.38
CA PHE A 8 -34.93 -40.43 6.31
C PHE A 8 -35.70 -39.17 6.73
N GLY A 9 -35.15 -38.00 6.41
CA GLY A 9 -35.84 -36.72 6.47
C GLY A 9 -35.48 -35.86 5.26
N ILE A 10 -36.07 -36.18 4.11
CA ILE A 10 -36.11 -35.31 2.93
C ILE A 10 -37.29 -34.36 3.12
N GLY A 11 -37.03 -33.05 3.16
CA GLY A 11 -38.03 -31.98 3.09
C GLY A 11 -37.44 -30.81 2.30
N LEU A 12 -37.65 -30.74 0.98
CA LEU A 12 -38.80 -30.17 0.26
C LEU A 12 -38.68 -28.65 0.05
N ILE A 13 -38.12 -28.29 -1.10
CA ILE A 13 -38.58 -27.30 -2.10
C ILE A 13 -39.20 -26.01 -1.51
N GLY A 14 -38.40 -24.92 -1.53
CA GLY A 14 -38.84 -23.55 -1.32
C GLY A 14 -38.65 -22.70 -2.57
N ALA A 15 -39.76 -22.48 -3.26
CA ALA A 15 -40.11 -21.49 -4.30
C ALA A 15 -39.02 -20.54 -4.86
N LEU A 16 -38.79 -20.68 -6.18
CA LEU A 16 -38.42 -19.60 -7.09
C LEU A 16 -39.54 -18.56 -7.17
N VAL A 17 -39.22 -17.29 -6.91
CA VAL A 17 -40.03 -16.15 -7.35
C VAL A 17 -39.30 -15.50 -8.53
N LEU A 18 -39.76 -15.84 -9.73
CA LEU A 18 -39.52 -15.07 -10.95
C LEU A 18 -40.43 -13.85 -10.87
N ASP A 19 -39.86 -12.67 -10.70
CA ASP A 19 -40.56 -11.42 -11.01
C ASP A 19 -40.25 -11.08 -12.46
N LEU A 20 -41.28 -11.16 -13.29
CA LEU A 20 -41.27 -10.92 -14.72
C LEU A 20 -42.32 -9.84 -14.97
N PHE A 21 -41.94 -8.89 -15.81
CA PHE A 21 -42.72 -7.78 -16.37
C PHE A 21 -42.75 -6.48 -15.55
N SER A 22 -41.98 -5.49 -16.03
CA SER A 22 -42.62 -4.27 -16.49
C SER A 22 -41.81 -3.64 -17.61
N ASP A 23 -42.28 -3.86 -18.84
CA ASP A 23 -42.03 -2.93 -19.95
C ASP A 23 -42.50 -1.54 -19.52
N ASN A 24 -41.63 -0.54 -19.71
CA ASN A 24 -42.08 0.82 -19.91
C ASN A 24 -41.13 1.50 -20.90
N GLU A 25 -41.45 1.36 -22.19
CA GLU A 25 -40.97 2.28 -23.19
C GLU A 25 -41.58 3.66 -22.93
N ALA A 26 -40.75 4.60 -22.50
CA ALA A 26 -40.99 6.02 -22.67
C ALA A 26 -39.73 6.65 -23.26
N ASN A 27 -39.72 6.67 -24.58
CA ASN A 27 -38.99 7.59 -25.43
C ASN A 27 -39.21 9.04 -24.97
N ASP A 28 -38.17 9.69 -24.44
CA ASP A 28 -38.08 11.15 -24.43
C ASP A 28 -36.66 11.56 -24.82
N THR A 29 -36.49 11.75 -26.12
CA THR A 29 -35.37 12.47 -26.73
C THR A 29 -35.42 13.93 -26.29
N VAL A 30 -34.71 14.24 -25.21
CA VAL A 30 -34.36 15.63 -24.88
C VAL A 30 -33.00 15.92 -25.54
N GLU A 31 -33.05 16.50 -26.73
CA GLU A 31 -31.92 17.27 -27.27
C GLU A 31 -31.64 18.43 -26.31
N ARG A 32 -30.59 18.31 -25.50
CA ARG A 32 -29.92 19.44 -24.86
C ARG A 32 -28.66 19.74 -25.65
N ASP A 33 -28.82 20.63 -26.62
CA ASP A 33 -27.77 21.60 -26.95
C ASP A 33 -27.53 22.45 -25.71
N ASP A 34 -26.38 22.31 -25.06
CA ASP A 34 -25.60 23.45 -24.56
C ASP A 34 -24.18 23.01 -24.20
N PRO A 35 -23.22 23.95 -24.19
CA PRO A 35 -21.96 23.82 -24.88
C PRO A 35 -20.82 23.66 -23.87
N ASN A 36 -19.63 23.34 -24.36
CA ASN A 36 -18.40 23.47 -23.59
C ASN A 36 -18.40 22.59 -22.32
N PHE A 37 -18.11 21.31 -22.51
CA PHE A 37 -17.49 20.51 -21.46
C PHE A 37 -16.10 21.14 -21.24
N ASP A 38 -16.09 22.16 -20.39
CA ASP A 38 -14.92 22.59 -19.66
C ASP A 38 -14.43 21.33 -18.94
N THR A 39 -13.36 20.73 -19.45
CA THR A 39 -12.59 19.69 -18.76
C THR A 39 -11.82 20.38 -17.62
N GLY A 40 -12.58 21.10 -16.79
CA GLY A 40 -12.11 21.92 -15.70
C GLY A 40 -11.16 21.06 -14.90
N ASP A 41 -9.89 21.40 -15.10
CA ASP A 41 -8.74 21.12 -14.29
C ASP A 41 -8.93 19.85 -13.44
N THR A 42 -8.37 18.73 -13.94
CA THR A 42 -7.60 17.86 -13.02
C THR A 42 -6.90 18.80 -12.05
N PRO A 43 -7.09 18.69 -10.72
CA PRO A 43 -6.32 19.51 -9.81
C PRO A 43 -4.88 19.28 -10.20
N SER A 44 -4.27 20.34 -10.75
CA SER A 44 -2.84 20.39 -10.92
C SER A 44 -2.28 20.11 -9.56
N ASN A 45 -1.53 19.00 -9.47
CA ASN A 45 -0.66 18.61 -8.37
C ASN A 45 -0.32 19.83 -7.50
N PRO A 46 -0.69 19.87 -6.21
CA PRO A 46 -0.37 21.00 -5.37
C PRO A 46 1.12 21.34 -5.51
N ASP A 47 1.36 22.64 -5.50
CA ASP A 47 2.58 23.32 -5.88
C ASP A 47 3.77 22.81 -5.04
N LEU A 48 4.39 21.68 -5.43
CA LEU A 48 5.60 21.15 -4.81
C LEU A 48 6.66 22.24 -4.82
N THR A 49 6.96 22.78 -3.65
CA THR A 49 8.06 23.74 -3.54
C THR A 49 9.36 22.96 -3.45
N HIS A 50 10.02 22.79 -4.60
CA HIS A 50 11.37 22.22 -4.64
C HIS A 50 12.36 23.24 -4.05
N LEU A 51 12.71 23.04 -2.78
CA LEU A 51 13.52 23.97 -1.99
C LEU A 51 14.95 23.44 -1.93
N GLU A 52 15.71 23.64 -3.02
CA GLU A 52 17.08 23.11 -3.20
C GLU A 52 17.12 21.59 -3.52
N ASP A 53 18.19 21.15 -4.20
CA ASP A 53 18.35 19.77 -4.68
C ASP A 53 18.09 18.76 -3.54
N GLY A 54 16.98 18.02 -3.64
CA GLY A 54 16.63 16.92 -2.74
C GLY A 54 15.70 17.25 -1.57
N ILE A 55 15.02 18.41 -1.55
CA ILE A 55 13.99 18.71 -0.55
C ILE A 55 12.63 18.99 -1.22
N PHE A 56 11.62 18.21 -0.85
CA PHE A 56 10.24 18.32 -1.27
C PHE A 56 9.38 18.73 -0.08
N MET A 57 8.51 19.71 -0.29
CA MET A 57 7.60 20.22 0.74
C MET A 57 6.22 20.38 0.14
N GLY A 58 5.24 19.78 0.81
CA GLY A 58 3.81 19.94 0.57
C GLY A 58 3.31 21.34 0.94
N THR A 59 2.00 21.43 1.14
CA THR A 59 1.23 22.65 1.37
C THR A 59 0.37 22.51 2.63
N GLU A 60 -0.60 23.40 2.82
CA GLU A 60 -1.61 23.18 3.87
C GLU A 60 -2.80 22.46 3.22
N GLY A 61 -3.18 21.31 3.76
CA GLY A 61 -4.20 20.38 3.25
C GLY A 61 -3.57 19.12 2.66
N ASP A 62 -4.43 18.15 2.31
CA ASP A 62 -4.04 16.83 1.83
C ASP A 62 -3.20 16.90 0.54
N ASP A 63 -1.97 16.38 0.60
CA ASP A 63 -1.01 16.31 -0.50
C ASP A 63 -0.70 14.87 -0.94
N ASP A 64 -0.25 14.74 -2.20
CA ASP A 64 0.29 13.49 -2.78
C ASP A 64 1.74 13.78 -3.22
N LEU A 65 2.69 13.28 -2.43
CA LEU A 65 4.11 13.57 -2.53
C LEU A 65 4.86 12.30 -2.92
N SER A 66 5.77 12.39 -3.89
CA SER A 66 6.60 11.24 -4.30
C SER A 66 8.03 11.67 -4.60
N THR A 67 9.01 10.90 -4.11
CA THR A 67 10.42 11.00 -4.51
C THR A 67 10.75 10.12 -5.71
N ALA A 68 9.79 9.34 -6.19
CA ALA A 68 10.00 8.51 -7.37
C ALA A 68 10.42 9.40 -8.55
N PRO A 69 11.42 8.99 -9.36
CA PRO A 69 11.90 9.81 -10.44
C PRO A 69 10.78 10.08 -11.46
N ASP A 70 10.61 11.36 -11.81
CA ASP A 70 9.75 11.84 -12.90
C ASP A 70 10.27 11.32 -14.26
N ASP A 71 10.24 10.02 -14.55
CA ASP A 71 10.58 9.51 -15.88
C ASP A 71 9.35 9.52 -16.79
N PRO A 72 9.23 10.44 -17.76
CA PRO A 72 8.17 10.41 -18.76
C PRO A 72 8.19 9.15 -19.63
N GLN A 73 9.24 8.31 -19.59
CA GLN A 73 9.26 6.97 -20.19
C GLN A 73 8.46 5.94 -19.38
N SER A 74 8.29 6.13 -18.06
CA SER A 74 7.50 5.25 -17.17
C SER A 74 6.03 5.18 -17.61
N MET A 75 5.49 6.28 -18.16
CA MET A 75 4.13 6.31 -18.72
C MET A 75 3.96 5.56 -20.06
N LEU A 76 5.04 5.10 -20.69
CA LEU A 76 5.04 4.48 -22.03
C LEU A 76 5.45 3.00 -22.04
N THR A 77 5.95 2.45 -20.92
CA THR A 77 6.29 1.03 -20.77
C THR A 77 5.28 0.36 -19.85
N THR A 78 4.77 -0.79 -20.24
CA THR A 78 3.69 -1.52 -19.53
C THR A 78 4.23 -2.38 -18.38
N SER A 79 5.44 -2.07 -17.90
CA SER A 79 6.09 -2.72 -16.76
C SER A 79 6.98 -1.68 -16.08
N VAL A 80 6.40 -0.94 -15.14
CA VAL A 80 7.19 -0.16 -14.19
C VAL A 80 7.75 -1.16 -13.19
N SER A 81 9.07 -1.29 -13.10
CA SER A 81 9.70 -2.06 -12.01
C SER A 81 9.74 -1.18 -10.76
N LEU A 82 9.74 -1.76 -9.56
CA LEU A 82 9.88 -0.94 -8.34
C LEU A 82 11.22 -0.18 -8.32
N ASP A 83 12.24 -0.72 -8.98
CA ASP A 83 13.54 -0.05 -9.11
C ASP A 83 13.43 1.27 -9.89
N ASP A 84 12.43 1.40 -10.77
CA ASP A 84 12.13 2.67 -11.45
C ASP A 84 11.39 3.68 -10.53
N GLN A 85 11.00 3.26 -9.31
CA GLN A 85 10.32 4.07 -8.29
C GLN A 85 11.24 4.40 -7.09
N VAL A 86 12.52 4.02 -7.16
CA VAL A 86 13.53 4.34 -6.15
C VAL A 86 14.57 5.27 -6.78
N ASN A 87 14.79 6.43 -6.17
CA ASN A 87 15.84 7.34 -6.62
C ASN A 87 17.24 6.85 -6.17
N ASP A 88 18.27 7.22 -6.92
CA ASP A 88 19.68 6.96 -6.60
C ASP A 88 20.26 8.00 -5.60
N GLU A 89 19.49 9.03 -5.25
CA GLU A 89 19.88 10.11 -4.34
C GLU A 89 19.02 10.11 -3.08
N SER A 90 19.51 10.76 -2.02
CA SER A 90 18.80 10.89 -0.74
C SER A 90 17.97 12.16 -0.75
N GLU A 91 16.68 12.03 -0.49
CA GLU A 91 15.74 13.13 -0.52
C GLU A 91 15.05 13.30 0.83
N THR A 92 14.54 14.49 1.08
CA THR A 92 13.74 14.81 2.26
C THR A 92 12.38 15.31 1.83
N VAL A 93 11.32 14.69 2.33
CA VAL A 93 9.92 15.04 2.04
C VAL A 93 9.21 15.45 3.32
N SER A 94 8.39 16.51 3.24
CA SER A 94 7.55 16.95 4.35
C SER A 94 6.14 17.28 3.86
N GLY A 95 5.13 16.60 4.41
CA GLY A 95 3.70 16.80 4.14
C GLY A 95 3.16 18.14 4.64
N LEU A 96 3.47 18.45 5.90
CA LEU A 96 2.99 19.61 6.69
C LEU A 96 1.66 19.31 7.39
N GLU A 97 0.62 20.14 7.25
CA GLU A 97 -0.67 19.92 7.92
C GLU A 97 -1.66 19.42 6.87
N GLY A 98 -2.21 18.23 7.04
CA GLY A 98 -3.04 17.57 6.04
C GLY A 98 -3.19 16.09 6.35
N ASP A 99 -4.02 15.36 5.61
CA ASP A 99 -3.91 13.90 5.56
C ASP A 99 -3.13 13.55 4.27
N ASP A 100 -1.84 13.29 4.38
CA ASP A 100 -0.92 13.21 3.24
C ASP A 100 -0.59 11.78 2.80
N GLU A 101 -0.43 11.57 1.49
CA GLU A 101 0.14 10.36 0.91
C GLU A 101 1.59 10.65 0.47
N ILE A 102 2.56 9.98 1.10
CA ILE A 102 3.99 10.25 0.91
C ILE A 102 4.71 8.98 0.44
N GLU A 103 5.14 8.96 -0.82
CA GLU A 103 5.93 7.90 -1.44
C GLU A 103 7.43 8.22 -1.39
N ILE A 104 8.21 7.32 -0.78
CA ILE A 104 9.65 7.45 -0.61
C ILE A 104 10.42 6.18 -1.00
N GLY A 105 11.66 6.33 -1.42
CA GLY A 105 12.58 5.25 -1.75
C GLY A 105 13.60 4.95 -0.65
N ASN A 106 14.54 4.05 -0.95
CA ASN A 106 15.70 3.79 -0.09
C ASN A 106 16.47 5.08 0.26
N ASN A 107 16.85 5.23 1.53
CA ASN A 107 17.68 6.34 2.05
C ASN A 107 17.04 7.75 1.93
N ASP A 108 15.74 7.81 1.65
CA ASP A 108 14.95 9.02 1.77
C ASP A 108 14.46 9.23 3.21
N HIS A 109 14.16 10.48 3.54
CA HIS A 109 13.62 10.91 4.82
C HIS A 109 12.22 11.52 4.59
N ALA A 110 11.23 11.07 5.35
CA ALA A 110 9.88 11.64 5.31
C ALA A 110 9.41 12.11 6.68
N SER A 111 8.62 13.17 6.67
CA SER A 111 7.79 13.60 7.80
C SER A 111 6.40 13.93 7.27
N GLY A 112 5.37 13.35 7.88
CA GLY A 112 3.97 13.64 7.53
C GLY A 112 3.59 15.00 8.07
N GLY A 113 3.81 15.19 9.37
CA GLY A 113 3.39 16.36 10.13
C GLY A 113 2.05 16.09 10.82
N PRO A 114 1.29 17.12 11.22
CA PRO A 114 -0.01 16.89 11.85
C PRO A 114 -1.04 16.39 10.84
N GLY A 115 -1.46 15.14 10.98
CA GLY A 115 -2.32 14.50 10.00
C GLY A 115 -2.73 13.07 10.34
N SER A 116 -3.53 12.45 9.49
CA SER A 116 -3.59 10.98 9.36
C SER A 116 -2.88 10.60 8.07
N ASP A 117 -1.55 10.60 8.13
CA ASP A 117 -0.68 10.41 6.98
C ASP A 117 -0.46 8.94 6.63
N MET A 118 -0.12 8.71 5.37
CA MET A 118 0.16 7.39 4.82
C MET A 118 1.48 7.41 4.08
N PHE A 119 2.39 6.53 4.50
CA PHE A 119 3.71 6.42 3.89
C PHE A 119 3.79 5.19 2.99
N VAL A 120 4.22 5.37 1.76
CA VAL A 120 4.51 4.30 0.81
C VAL A 120 6.03 4.20 0.67
N VAL A 121 6.62 3.15 1.22
CA VAL A 121 8.06 2.93 1.18
C VAL A 121 8.38 1.93 0.08
N ASN A 122 9.07 2.38 -0.96
CA ASN A 122 9.56 1.55 -2.04
C ASN A 122 10.99 1.08 -1.71
N TYR A 123 11.13 -0.18 -1.33
CA TYR A 123 12.41 -0.79 -1.01
C TYR A 123 12.94 -1.65 -2.16
N SER A 124 14.12 -1.28 -2.67
CA SER A 124 14.89 -2.03 -3.66
C SER A 124 16.21 -2.55 -3.07
N PHE A 125 16.45 -3.87 -3.21
CA PHE A 125 17.73 -4.49 -2.86
C PHE A 125 18.90 -4.00 -3.74
N ASP A 126 18.62 -3.60 -4.97
CA ASP A 126 19.66 -3.30 -5.96
C ASP A 126 20.20 -1.86 -5.82
N SER A 127 19.48 -0.99 -5.09
CA SER A 127 19.92 0.39 -4.84
C SER A 127 21.24 0.45 -4.07
N GLY A 128 21.46 -0.48 -3.13
CA GLY A 128 22.56 -0.41 -2.15
C GLY A 128 22.52 0.84 -1.26
N LEU A 129 21.40 1.57 -1.30
CA LEU A 129 21.08 2.71 -0.45
C LEU A 129 20.41 2.17 0.82
N GLY A 130 20.67 2.83 1.96
CA GLY A 130 20.17 2.39 3.27
C GLY A 130 18.64 2.39 3.38
N ALA A 131 18.14 2.19 4.60
CA ALA A 131 16.71 2.24 4.87
C ALA A 131 16.12 3.62 4.57
N ALA A 132 14.84 3.65 4.19
CA ALA A 132 14.04 4.87 4.28
C ALA A 132 13.82 5.22 5.76
N VAL A 133 13.70 6.52 6.08
CA VAL A 133 13.49 7.01 7.45
C VAL A 133 12.20 7.80 7.50
N ILE A 134 11.29 7.45 8.42
CA ILE A 134 10.07 8.23 8.68
C ILE A 134 10.21 8.83 10.08
N GLU A 135 10.29 10.15 10.17
CA GLU A 135 10.80 10.87 11.35
C GLU A 135 9.76 11.08 12.47
N ASP A 136 8.47 11.15 12.14
CA ASP A 136 7.40 11.56 13.06
C ASP A 136 6.20 10.62 13.11
N PHE A 137 6.38 9.35 12.73
CA PHE A 137 5.29 8.39 12.59
C PHE A 137 4.43 8.22 13.87
N GLU A 138 3.11 8.36 13.73
CA GLU A 138 2.11 8.20 14.79
C GLU A 138 1.22 6.94 14.55
N PRO A 139 1.52 5.79 15.19
CA PRO A 139 0.82 4.52 14.90
C PRO A 139 -0.69 4.53 15.18
N ASP A 140 -1.18 5.44 16.02
CA ASP A 140 -2.61 5.55 16.32
C ASP A 140 -3.42 6.18 15.15
N HIS A 141 -2.77 6.82 14.18
CA HIS A 141 -3.41 7.61 13.13
C HIS A 141 -2.87 7.34 11.73
N GLU A 142 -1.66 6.80 11.62
CA GLU A 142 -0.92 6.71 10.37
C GLU A 142 -0.68 5.26 9.97
N THR A 143 -0.31 5.04 8.70
CA THR A 143 -0.02 3.69 8.20
C THR A 143 1.15 3.69 7.22
N ILE A 144 1.96 2.64 7.28
CA ILE A 144 3.06 2.41 6.35
C ILE A 144 2.74 1.24 5.44
N VAL A 145 2.99 1.43 4.15
CA VAL A 145 3.00 0.39 3.13
C VAL A 145 4.42 0.20 2.65
N LEU A 146 5.06 -0.89 3.07
CA LEU A 146 6.40 -1.25 2.60
C LEU A 146 6.29 -2.17 1.38
N GLN A 147 6.59 -1.60 0.22
CA GLN A 147 6.69 -2.31 -1.04
C GLN A 147 8.11 -2.85 -1.24
N ILE A 148 8.23 -4.15 -1.47
CA ILE A 148 9.52 -4.79 -1.72
C ILE A 148 9.63 -5.10 -3.22
N GLY A 149 10.67 -4.55 -3.83
CA GLY A 149 11.11 -4.80 -5.20
C GLY A 149 12.36 -5.67 -5.19
N GLY A 150 12.78 -6.15 -6.37
CA GLY A 150 14.02 -6.93 -6.51
C GLY A 150 13.97 -8.32 -5.85
N ALA A 151 14.50 -9.35 -6.51
CA ALA A 151 14.21 -10.74 -6.15
C ALA A 151 15.06 -11.07 -4.93
N PRO A 152 14.49 -11.67 -3.86
CA PRO A 152 15.29 -12.22 -2.77
C PRO A 152 16.44 -13.03 -3.35
N SER A 153 17.61 -12.99 -2.72
CA SER A 153 18.80 -13.70 -3.23
C SER A 153 18.56 -15.22 -3.43
N ASN A 154 17.55 -15.75 -2.74
CA ASN A 154 17.10 -17.14 -2.76
C ASN A 154 15.93 -17.42 -3.75
N ALA A 155 15.36 -16.40 -4.40
CA ALA A 155 14.11 -16.52 -5.13
C ALA A 155 14.31 -17.23 -6.48
N LEU A 156 13.52 -18.29 -6.68
CA LEU A 156 13.27 -18.82 -8.02
C LEU A 156 12.30 -17.87 -8.75
N PRO A 157 12.55 -17.55 -10.03
CA PRO A 157 11.58 -16.83 -10.83
C PRO A 157 10.26 -17.63 -10.84
N ASP A 158 9.16 -16.95 -10.55
CA ASP A 158 7.78 -17.45 -10.65
C ASP A 158 7.31 -18.47 -9.58
N HIS A 159 7.65 -18.28 -8.30
CA HIS A 159 7.05 -19.12 -7.25
C HIS A 159 5.63 -18.65 -6.87
N GLU A 160 4.61 -19.48 -7.14
CA GLU A 160 3.17 -19.22 -6.90
C GLU A 160 2.76 -19.01 -5.42
N THR A 161 3.70 -19.10 -4.49
CA THR A 161 3.47 -18.96 -3.05
C THR A 161 4.65 -18.19 -2.48
N PHE A 162 4.59 -16.87 -2.59
CA PHE A 162 5.60 -16.01 -1.96
C PHE A 162 5.28 -15.91 -0.46
N ASN A 163 6.29 -16.17 0.37
CA ASN A 163 6.15 -16.22 1.82
C ASN A 163 7.24 -15.35 2.43
N LEU A 164 6.82 -14.23 3.04
CA LEU A 164 7.72 -13.25 3.67
C LEU A 164 8.07 -13.57 5.14
N THR A 165 7.56 -14.68 5.69
CA THR A 165 7.74 -15.07 7.11
C THR A 165 9.19 -15.09 7.57
N ASP A 166 10.10 -15.59 6.74
CA ASP A 166 11.53 -15.70 7.09
C ASP A 166 12.36 -14.55 6.51
N ASP A 167 11.73 -13.66 5.74
CA ASP A 167 12.41 -12.56 5.03
C ASP A 167 12.23 -11.23 5.77
N ILE A 168 11.19 -11.08 6.60
CA ILE A 168 10.90 -9.84 7.32
C ILE A 168 11.21 -10.01 8.81
N GLU A 169 12.04 -9.12 9.32
CA GLU A 169 12.37 -9.03 10.75
C GLU A 169 12.08 -7.62 11.25
N VAL A 170 11.69 -7.50 12.52
CA VAL A 170 11.47 -6.21 13.19
C VAL A 170 12.37 -6.15 14.40
N GLU A 171 13.28 -5.19 14.41
CA GLU A 171 14.15 -4.88 15.55
C GLU A 171 13.63 -3.62 16.26
N GLU A 172 13.35 -3.73 17.56
CA GLU A 172 12.87 -2.61 18.37
C GLU A 172 13.85 -2.29 19.50
N SER A 173 14.02 -1.01 19.77
CA SER A 173 14.91 -0.49 20.82
C SER A 173 14.35 0.81 21.39
N GLU A 174 14.33 0.92 22.72
CA GLU A 174 13.94 2.16 23.39
C GLU A 174 14.90 3.34 23.08
N GLU A 175 16.11 3.07 22.60
CA GLU A 175 17.10 4.12 22.29
C GLU A 175 17.05 4.59 20.83
N THR A 176 16.62 3.73 19.90
CA THR A 176 16.71 3.98 18.45
C THR A 176 15.39 3.86 17.70
N GLY A 177 14.31 3.38 18.35
CA GLY A 177 13.02 3.15 17.70
C GLY A 177 12.93 1.76 17.07
N THR A 178 12.21 1.68 15.94
CA THR A 178 11.95 0.43 15.21
C THR A 178 12.69 0.43 13.88
N THR A 179 13.30 -0.71 13.55
CA THR A 179 13.87 -0.98 12.23
C THR A 179 13.19 -2.21 11.64
N ILE A 180 12.67 -2.07 10.43
CA ILE A 180 12.11 -3.17 9.64
C ILE A 180 13.20 -3.65 8.68
N LEU A 181 13.57 -4.91 8.80
CA LEU A 181 14.57 -5.55 7.97
C LEU A 181 13.91 -6.47 6.93
N VAL A 182 14.48 -6.49 5.74
CA VAL A 182 14.14 -7.39 4.63
C VAL A 182 15.40 -8.16 4.24
N GLU A 183 15.37 -9.49 4.32
CA GLU A 183 16.53 -10.39 4.19
C GLU A 183 17.74 -9.98 5.08
N GLY A 184 17.48 -9.35 6.22
CA GLY A 184 18.50 -8.87 7.16
C GLY A 184 19.14 -7.52 6.78
N GLU A 185 18.62 -6.83 5.75
CA GLU A 185 18.98 -5.46 5.40
C GLU A 185 17.89 -4.49 5.87
N ALA A 186 18.26 -3.33 6.39
CA ALA A 186 17.30 -2.35 6.86
C ALA A 186 16.55 -1.72 5.66
N ALA A 187 15.22 -1.80 5.68
CA ALA A 187 14.36 -1.26 4.64
C ALA A 187 13.62 0.01 5.08
N CYS A 188 13.20 0.06 6.34
CA CYS A 188 12.52 1.22 6.92
C CYS A 188 12.93 1.40 8.38
N GLU A 189 13.21 2.64 8.78
CA GLU A 189 13.53 3.05 10.13
C GLU A 189 12.52 4.07 10.64
N LEU A 190 12.08 3.85 11.88
CA LEU A 190 11.06 4.64 12.59
C LEU A 190 11.65 5.07 13.94
N PRO A 191 12.38 6.20 14.00
CA PRO A 191 12.99 6.68 15.21
C PRO A 191 11.97 6.91 16.32
N GLU A 192 12.31 6.58 17.55
CA GLU A 192 11.49 6.81 18.75
C GLU A 192 10.13 6.07 18.79
N VAL A 193 9.75 5.32 17.75
CA VAL A 193 8.53 4.51 17.70
C VAL A 193 8.83 3.04 18.03
N THR A 194 7.96 2.41 18.82
CA THR A 194 8.01 0.98 19.17
C THR A 194 6.61 0.43 19.38
N GLY A 195 6.47 -0.89 19.41
CA GLY A 195 5.22 -1.60 19.68
C GLY A 195 4.34 -1.76 18.45
N LEU A 196 4.93 -1.80 17.26
CA LEU A 196 4.20 -1.81 15.99
C LEU A 196 3.63 -3.19 15.64
N THR A 197 2.43 -3.17 15.05
CA THR A 197 1.79 -4.30 14.40
C THR A 197 2.20 -4.34 12.94
N VAL A 198 3.25 -5.12 12.67
CA VAL A 198 3.74 -5.37 11.31
C VAL A 198 3.15 -6.68 10.78
N VAL A 199 2.53 -6.60 9.61
CA VAL A 199 1.97 -7.76 8.89
C VAL A 199 2.48 -7.80 7.46
N TRP A 200 2.34 -8.95 6.81
CA TRP A 200 2.59 -9.09 5.38
C TRP A 200 1.38 -9.68 4.64
N THR A 201 1.35 -9.48 3.33
CA THR A 201 0.34 -10.03 2.42
C THR A 201 1.00 -10.56 1.16
N ASP A 202 0.40 -11.60 0.57
CA ASP A 202 0.91 -12.26 -0.63
C ASP A 202 0.68 -11.45 -1.91
N ASN A 203 -0.11 -10.39 -1.83
CA ASN A 203 -0.45 -9.54 -2.96
C ASN A 203 -0.39 -8.05 -2.61
N GLU A 204 -0.18 -7.25 -3.66
CA GLU A 204 -0.37 -5.81 -3.64
C GLU A 204 -1.69 -5.40 -2.96
N VAL A 205 -1.54 -4.43 -2.06
CA VAL A 205 -2.61 -3.73 -1.37
C VAL A 205 -2.50 -2.27 -1.80
N SER A 206 -3.62 -1.72 -2.25
CA SER A 206 -3.69 -0.27 -2.45
C SER A 206 -3.55 0.40 -1.08
N PRO A 207 -2.60 1.33 -0.90
CA PRO A 207 -2.36 2.01 0.37
C PRO A 207 -3.65 2.58 0.98
N ASN A 208 -4.43 3.30 0.18
CA ASN A 208 -5.72 3.89 0.54
C ASN A 208 -6.85 2.89 0.89
N HIS A 209 -6.60 1.59 0.75
CA HIS A 209 -7.63 0.55 0.90
C HIS A 209 -7.18 -0.64 1.73
N ILE A 210 -6.19 -0.50 2.62
CA ILE A 210 -5.77 -1.58 3.53
C ILE A 210 -6.95 -2.14 4.33
N ILE A 211 -7.73 -1.25 4.95
CA ILE A 211 -8.88 -1.58 5.81
C ILE A 211 -9.98 -2.31 5.00
N ASP A 212 -10.29 -1.83 3.81
CA ASP A 212 -11.36 -2.35 2.94
C ASP A 212 -10.91 -3.51 2.03
N SER A 213 -9.61 -3.83 2.02
CA SER A 213 -9.05 -4.84 1.12
C SER A 213 -9.70 -6.21 1.33
N ASN A 214 -9.85 -7.03 0.30
CA ASN A 214 -10.25 -8.44 0.51
C ASN A 214 -9.05 -9.35 0.83
N ARG A 215 -7.90 -8.76 1.19
CA ARG A 215 -6.64 -9.48 1.39
C ARG A 215 -6.58 -10.20 2.72
N THR A 216 -5.79 -11.28 2.71
CA THR A 216 -5.41 -11.99 3.92
C THR A 216 -4.08 -11.43 4.38
N PHE A 217 -4.03 -10.97 5.62
CA PHE A 217 -2.80 -10.53 6.26
C PHE A 217 -2.25 -11.65 7.14
N PHE A 218 -0.94 -11.71 7.24
CA PHE A 218 -0.21 -12.69 8.02
C PHE A 218 0.71 -11.96 8.99
N ASN A 219 0.80 -12.48 10.22
CA ASN A 219 1.83 -12.07 11.16
C ASN A 219 3.21 -12.48 10.62
N LEU A 220 4.26 -11.92 11.19
CA LEU A 220 5.64 -12.27 10.84
C LEU A 220 5.98 -13.75 11.11
N ASP A 221 5.24 -14.46 11.95
CA ASP A 221 5.40 -15.91 12.15
C ASP A 221 4.66 -16.78 11.10
N GLY A 222 4.05 -16.15 10.10
CA GLY A 222 3.29 -16.79 9.02
C GLY A 222 1.87 -17.21 9.39
N SER A 223 1.44 -17.00 10.64
CA SER A 223 0.05 -17.23 11.04
C SER A 223 -0.86 -16.13 10.48
N MET A 224 -2.12 -16.48 10.20
CA MET A 224 -3.10 -15.49 9.74
C MET A 224 -3.36 -14.44 10.83
N PHE A 225 -3.30 -13.16 10.47
CA PHE A 225 -3.67 -12.06 11.35
C PHE A 225 -5.18 -12.08 11.62
N THR A 226 -5.56 -11.91 12.87
CA THR A 226 -6.96 -11.99 13.33
C THR A 226 -7.41 -10.78 14.15
N GLY A 227 -6.56 -9.76 14.27
CA GLY A 227 -6.87 -8.48 14.92
C GLY A 227 -7.76 -7.58 14.05
N SER A 228 -8.03 -6.36 14.53
CA SER A 228 -8.65 -5.35 13.66
C SER A 228 -7.65 -4.91 12.61
N ARG A 229 -8.12 -4.58 11.41
CA ARG A 229 -7.23 -4.00 10.38
C ARG A 229 -6.85 -2.57 10.68
N ASP A 230 -7.68 -1.89 11.47
CA ASP A 230 -7.38 -0.56 12.01
C ASP A 230 -6.25 -0.61 13.06
N ASP A 231 -5.85 -1.82 13.52
CA ASP A 231 -4.73 -1.99 14.45
C ASP A 231 -3.41 -2.31 13.70
N ILE A 232 -3.39 -2.25 12.36
CA ILE A 232 -2.19 -2.55 11.56
C ILE A 232 -1.44 -1.26 11.28
N ASP A 233 -0.21 -1.17 11.78
CA ASP A 233 0.65 0.01 11.56
C ASP A 233 1.45 -0.12 10.26
N VAL A 234 1.90 -1.33 9.93
CA VAL A 234 2.74 -1.58 8.75
C VAL A 234 2.27 -2.79 7.97
N VAL A 235 2.06 -2.62 6.67
CA VAL A 235 1.79 -3.69 5.71
C VAL A 235 2.98 -3.85 4.78
N VAL A 236 3.55 -5.04 4.76
CA VAL A 236 4.62 -5.41 3.84
C VAL A 236 4.08 -6.27 2.70
N TYR A 237 4.42 -5.93 1.46
CA TYR A 237 4.13 -6.80 0.31
C TYR A 237 5.19 -6.68 -0.78
N ARG A 238 5.18 -7.65 -1.69
CA ARG A 238 6.07 -7.66 -2.85
C ARG A 238 5.39 -7.09 -4.10
N PHE A 239 6.04 -6.16 -4.78
CA PHE A 239 5.53 -5.55 -6.00
C PHE A 239 5.63 -6.53 -7.19
N TYR A 240 4.55 -6.69 -7.95
CA TYR A 240 4.39 -7.80 -8.90
C TYR A 240 5.15 -7.64 -10.23
N ASN A 241 5.61 -6.44 -10.57
CA ASN A 241 6.29 -6.19 -11.84
C ASN A 241 7.81 -6.39 -11.71
N TYR A 242 8.23 -7.65 -11.74
CA TYR A 242 9.62 -7.99 -12.01
C TYR A 242 9.97 -7.78 -13.47
N SER A 243 11.01 -6.99 -13.74
CA SER A 243 11.94 -7.35 -14.81
C SER A 243 13.29 -7.66 -14.19
N SER A 244 13.66 -8.94 -14.22
CA SER A 244 15.02 -9.44 -14.02
C SER A 244 16.01 -8.92 -15.05
#